data_AF-A0A3D4P0R3-F1
#
_entry.id   AF-A0A3D4P0R3-F1
#
_cell.length_a   1.000
_cell.length_b   1.000
_cell.length_c   1.000
_cell.angle_alpha   90.00
_cell.angle_beta   90.00
_cell.angle_gamma   90.00
#
_symmetry.space_group_name_H-M   'P 1'
#
loop_
_entity.id
_entity.type
_entity.pdbx_description
1 polymer ?
#
loop_
_entity_poly.entity_id
_entity_poly.type
_entity_poly.pdbx_seq_one_letter_code
_entity_poly.pdbx_strand_id
1 'polypeptide(L)'
;MYFEARELDPAHPVLRADQFIASMRQLVETDKKNEAQALGLTAVELNPKEPSLYTALGELSILAGDKAKAVEYLKRALQIDPKFEEARTRLKSLEK
;
A
#
# COMPACT_ATOMS: atom_id res chain seq x y z
N MET A 1 10.12 -28.08 -19.11
CA MET A 1 10.53 -26.82 -18.46
C MET A 1 9.68 -25.69 -19.02
N TYR A 2 8.54 -25.44 -18.38
CA TYR A 2 7.72 -24.24 -18.60
C TYR A 2 7.41 -23.72 -17.18
N PHE A 3 8.33 -22.94 -16.64
CA PHE A 3 8.05 -22.08 -15.50
C PHE A 3 7.52 -20.78 -16.07
N GLU A 4 6.20 -20.67 -16.26
CA GLU A 4 5.55 -19.37 -16.43
C GLU A 4 4.05 -19.49 -16.19
N ALA A 5 3.70 -19.48 -14.91
CA ALA A 5 2.80 -18.48 -14.34
C ALA A 5 1.52 -18.15 -15.12
N ARG A 6 0.76 -19.15 -15.55
CA ARG A 6 -0.63 -18.96 -16.01
C ARG A 6 -1.55 -20.08 -15.54
N GLU A 7 -1.57 -20.31 -14.24
CA GLU A 7 -2.77 -20.84 -13.59
C GLU A 7 -3.66 -19.64 -13.27
N LEU A 8 -4.37 -19.20 -14.32
CA LEU A 8 -5.59 -18.44 -14.20
C LEU A 8 -6.65 -19.37 -13.61
N ASP A 9 -6.65 -19.51 -12.30
CA ASP A 9 -7.80 -20.00 -11.56
C ASP A 9 -8.98 -19.04 -11.81
N PRO A 10 -10.09 -19.49 -12.42
CA PRO A 10 -11.27 -18.64 -12.66
C PRO A 10 -12.04 -18.26 -11.38
N ALA A 11 -11.48 -18.52 -10.19
CA ALA A 11 -12.16 -18.43 -8.90
C ALA A 11 -11.40 -17.64 -7.82
N HIS A 12 -10.50 -16.71 -8.15
CA HIS A 12 -9.99 -15.76 -7.14
C HIS A 12 -9.96 -14.29 -7.64
N PRO A 13 -10.99 -13.47 -7.32
CA PRO A 13 -11.30 -12.20 -7.99
C PRO A 13 -10.58 -10.94 -7.45
N VAL A 14 -9.31 -10.98 -7.04
CA VAL A 14 -8.68 -9.83 -6.34
C VAL A 14 -7.19 -9.72 -6.63
N LEU A 15 -6.76 -8.60 -7.21
CA LEU A 15 -5.34 -8.21 -7.33
C LEU A 15 -4.60 -8.43 -6.00
N ARG A 16 -3.40 -9.02 -6.05
CA ARG A 16 -2.55 -9.19 -4.86
C ARG A 16 -2.07 -7.83 -4.38
N ALA A 17 -1.81 -7.70 -3.08
CA ALA A 17 -1.30 -6.46 -2.50
C ALA A 17 -0.05 -5.93 -3.22
N ASP A 18 0.89 -6.82 -3.57
CA ASP A 18 2.06 -6.49 -4.40
C ASP A 18 1.70 -5.80 -5.72
N GLN A 19 0.64 -6.25 -6.41
CA GLN A 19 0.21 -5.67 -7.67
C GLN A 19 -0.37 -4.27 -7.47
N PHE A 20 -1.17 -4.08 -6.43
CA PHE A 20 -1.66 -2.76 -6.06
C PHE A 20 -0.51 -1.80 -5.74
N ILE A 21 0.49 -2.25 -4.99
CA ILE A 21 1.67 -1.44 -4.63
C ILE A 21 2.48 -1.06 -5.86
N ALA A 22 2.71 -2.01 -6.77
CA ALA A 22 3.41 -1.74 -8.03
C ALA A 22 2.67 -0.70 -8.88
N SER A 23 1.34 -0.84 -9.02
CA SER A 23 0.53 0.13 -9.76
C SER A 23 0.45 1.49 -9.07
N MET A 24 0.33 1.55 -7.74
CA MET A 24 0.37 2.81 -6.98
C MET A 24 1.70 3.53 -7.20
N ARG A 25 2.83 2.80 -7.18
CA ARG A 25 4.16 3.38 -7.44
C ARG A 25 4.24 3.97 -8.85
N GLN A 26 3.77 3.23 -9.86
CA GLN A 26 3.75 3.73 -11.24
C GLN A 26 2.87 4.99 -11.39
N LEU A 27 1.73 5.03 -10.70
CA LEU A 27 0.85 6.21 -10.69
C LEU A 27 1.52 7.41 -10.02
N VAL A 28 2.29 7.20 -8.95
CA VAL A 28 3.11 8.26 -8.34
C VAL A 28 4.18 8.78 -9.29
N GLU A 29 4.88 7.88 -10.00
CA GLU A 29 5.92 8.25 -10.97
C GLU A 29 5.35 9.06 -12.14
N THR A 30 4.08 8.86 -12.48
CA THR A 30 3.36 9.59 -13.52
C THR A 30 2.64 10.85 -13.00
N ASP A 31 2.97 11.29 -11.78
CA ASP A 31 2.38 12.43 -11.05
C ASP A 31 0.86 12.29 -10.78
N LYS A 32 0.30 11.10 -11.00
CA LYS A 32 -1.12 10.75 -10.79
C LYS A 32 -1.38 10.35 -9.34
N LYS A 33 -1.02 11.22 -8.39
CA LYS A 33 -1.14 10.95 -6.94
C LYS A 33 -2.57 10.65 -6.50
N ASN A 34 -3.57 11.30 -7.09
CA ASN A 34 -4.98 11.07 -6.77
C ASN A 34 -5.45 9.67 -7.17
N GLU A 35 -5.04 9.19 -8.35
CA GLU A 35 -5.35 7.83 -8.81
C GLU A 35 -4.66 6.79 -7.92
N ALA A 36 -3.40 7.05 -7.52
CA ALA A 36 -2.68 6.18 -6.60
C ALA A 36 -3.39 6.07 -5.24
N GLN A 37 -3.92 7.18 -4.70
CA GLN A 37 -4.70 7.16 -3.46
C GLN A 37 -5.99 6.36 -3.60
N ALA A 38 -6.76 6.59 -4.66
CA ALA A 38 -7.99 5.84 -4.92
C ALA A 38 -7.71 4.34 -5.04
N LEU A 39 -6.62 3.98 -5.75
CA LEU A 39 -6.20 2.59 -5.90
C LEU A 39 -5.79 1.97 -4.56
N GLY A 40 -5.06 2.70 -3.72
CA GLY A 40 -4.67 2.24 -2.39
C GLY A 40 -5.86 2.03 -1.45
N LEU A 41 -6.89 2.88 -1.54
CA LEU A 41 -8.13 2.71 -0.78
C LEU A 41 -8.85 1.42 -1.17
N THR A 42 -9.02 1.18 -2.47
CA THR A 42 -9.56 -0.09 -2.98
C THR A 42 -8.71 -1.27 -2.53
N ALA A 43 -7.39 -1.12 -2.53
CA ALA A 43 -6.48 -2.19 -2.12
C ALA A 43 -6.70 -2.59 -0.66
N VAL A 44 -6.84 -1.63 0.27
CA VAL A 44 -7.10 -1.92 1.68
C VAL A 44 -8.53 -2.42 1.93
N GLU A 45 -9.51 -2.06 1.10
CA GLU A 45 -10.86 -2.64 1.18
C GLU A 45 -10.85 -4.12 0.80
N LEU A 46 -10.06 -4.49 -0.21
CA LEU A 46 -9.94 -5.88 -0.66
C LEU A 46 -9.02 -6.72 0.23
N ASN A 47 -7.97 -6.11 0.80
CA ASN A 47 -6.98 -6.77 1.64
C ASN A 47 -6.75 -5.97 2.96
N PRO A 48 -7.75 -5.89 3.85
CA PRO A 48 -7.70 -5.05 5.05
C PRO A 48 -6.69 -5.52 6.10
N LYS A 49 -6.14 -6.73 5.95
CA LYS A 49 -5.15 -7.33 6.87
C LYS A 49 -3.72 -7.26 6.34
N GLU A 50 -3.47 -6.50 5.27
CA GLU A 50 -2.14 -6.40 4.69
C GLU A 50 -1.46 -5.09 5.12
N PRO A 51 -0.43 -5.14 6.00
CA PRO A 51 0.23 -3.94 6.51
C PRO A 51 0.97 -3.15 5.42
N SER A 52 1.43 -3.83 4.36
CA SER A 52 2.13 -3.22 3.23
C SER A 52 1.26 -2.20 2.48
N LEU A 53 -0.06 -2.44 2.39
CA LEU A 53 -1.00 -1.53 1.71
C LEU A 53 -1.24 -0.24 2.49
N TYR A 54 -1.40 -0.33 3.80
CA TYR A 54 -1.50 0.84 4.66
C TYR A 54 -0.19 1.64 4.65
N THR A 55 0.95 0.96 4.52
CA THR A 55 2.25 1.64 4.41
C THR A 55 2.36 2.40 3.10
N ALA A 56 1.96 1.80 1.98
CA ALA A 56 1.88 2.48 0.68
C ALA A 56 0.91 3.69 0.72
N LEU A 57 -0.28 3.56 1.31
CA LEU A 57 -1.20 4.70 1.52
C LEU A 57 -0.59 5.78 2.41
N GLY A 58 0.18 5.39 3.42
CA GLY A 58 0.97 6.28 4.24
C GLY A 58 1.95 7.10 3.40
N GLU A 59 2.75 6.43 2.57
CA GLU A 59 3.70 7.09 1.65
C GLU A 59 3.00 8.04 0.68
N LEU A 60 1.88 7.62 0.09
CA LEU A 60 1.07 8.48 -0.79
C LEU A 60 0.57 9.75 -0.06
N SER A 61 0.19 9.62 1.20
CA SER A 61 -0.25 10.75 2.02
C SER A 61 0.92 11.69 2.34
N ILE A 62 2.12 11.16 2.59
CA ILE A 62 3.35 11.97 2.74
C ILE A 62 3.62 12.76 1.45
N LEU A 63 3.51 12.13 0.29
CA LEU A 63 3.72 12.75 -1.02
C LEU A 63 2.65 13.79 -1.38
N ALA A 64 1.46 13.67 -0.80
CA ALA A 64 0.39 14.65 -0.87
C ALA A 64 0.55 15.80 0.14
N GLY A 65 1.54 15.71 1.04
CA GLY A 65 1.76 16.69 2.12
C GLY A 65 0.86 16.48 3.35
N ASP A 66 -0.01 15.47 3.33
CA ASP A 66 -0.91 15.13 4.45
C ASP A 66 -0.21 14.17 5.42
N LYS A 67 0.70 14.74 6.22
CA LYS A 67 1.42 13.99 7.25
C LYS A 67 0.50 13.39 8.31
N ALA A 68 -0.64 14.03 8.60
CA ALA A 68 -1.59 13.55 9.59
C ALA A 68 -2.20 12.21 9.17
N LYS A 69 -2.73 12.14 7.94
CA LYS A 69 -3.24 10.86 7.39
C LYS A 69 -2.15 9.82 7.23
N ALA A 70 -0.94 10.24 6.84
CA ALA A 70 0.18 9.32 6.73
C ALA A 70 0.45 8.61 8.07
N VAL A 71 0.49 9.36 9.18
CA VAL A 71 0.65 8.79 10.52
C VAL A 71 -0.47 7.82 10.87
N GLU A 72 -1.72 8.15 10.54
CA GLU A 72 -2.86 7.25 10.78
C GLU A 72 -2.72 5.92 10.03
N TYR A 73 -2.41 5.95 8.74
CA TYR A 73 -2.23 4.74 7.94
C TYR A 73 -1.04 3.91 8.42
N LEU A 74 0.09 4.54 8.73
CA LEU A 74 1.26 3.84 9.26
C LEU A 74 0.98 3.20 10.63
N LYS A 75 0.21 3.86 11.48
CA LYS A 75 -0.26 3.26 12.75
C LYS A 75 -1.17 2.06 12.50
N ARG A 76 -2.05 2.09 11.49
CA ARG A 76 -2.86 0.94 11.10
C ARG A 76 -2.00 -0.24 10.63
N ALA A 77 -0.98 0.02 9.82
CA ALA A 77 -0.02 -1.02 9.43
C ALA A 77 0.62 -1.71 10.64
N LEU A 78 1.08 -0.92 11.63
CA LEU A 78 1.67 -1.42 12.88
C LEU A 78 0.66 -2.08 13.83
N GLN A 79 -0.63 -1.74 13.74
CA GLN A 79 -1.68 -2.45 14.48
C GLN A 79 -1.90 -3.86 13.94
N ILE A 80 -1.73 -4.05 12.63
CA ILE A 80 -1.87 -5.34 11.95
C ILE A 80 -0.61 -6.18 12.18
N ASP A 81 0.56 -5.60 11.89
CA ASP A 81 1.85 -6.21 12.18
C ASP A 81 2.74 -5.22 12.95
N PRO A 82 2.84 -5.37 14.28
CA PRO A 82 3.70 -4.54 15.11
C PRO A 82 5.19 -4.63 14.79
N LYS A 83 5.63 -5.67 14.06
CA LYS A 83 7.01 -5.88 13.63
C LYS A 83 7.25 -5.40 12.20
N PHE A 84 6.30 -4.71 11.59
CA PHE A 84 6.45 -4.19 10.23
C PHE A 84 7.42 -3.00 10.22
N GLU A 85 8.70 -3.31 10.01
CA GLU A 85 9.82 -2.36 10.09
C GLU A 85 9.67 -1.17 9.13
N GLU A 86 9.07 -1.39 7.96
CA GLU A 86 8.86 -0.32 6.97
C GLU A 86 7.93 0.77 7.52
N ALA A 87 6.75 0.38 8.05
CA ALA A 87 5.83 1.34 8.65
C ALA A 87 6.43 2.04 9.87
N ARG A 88 7.19 1.30 10.70
CA ARG A 88 7.86 1.84 11.89
C ARG A 88 8.89 2.90 11.51
N THR A 89 9.70 2.63 10.48
CA THR A 89 10.71 3.55 9.98
C THR A 89 10.07 4.81 9.41
N ARG A 90 9.02 4.66 8.60
CA ARG A 90 8.27 5.79 8.02
C ARG A 90 7.61 6.63 9.11
N LEU A 91 6.97 6.00 10.09
CA LEU A 91 6.29 6.70 11.19
C LEU A 91 7.28 7.52 12.02
N LYS A 92 8.40 6.91 12.41
CA LYS A 92 9.48 7.60 13.14
C LYS A 92 10.05 8.78 12.35
N SER A 93 10.10 8.70 11.02
CA SER A 93 10.54 9.80 10.17
C SER A 93 9.55 10.98 10.12
N LEU A 94 8.28 10.76 10.45
CA LEU A 94 7.25 11.81 10.47
C LEU A 94 7.09 12.48 11.84
N GLU A 95 7.46 11.78 12.91
CA GLU A 95 7.44 12.30 14.28
C GLU A 95 8.72 13.09 14.64
N LYS A 96 9.67 13.21 13.70
CA LYS A 96 10.94 13.92 13.86
C LYS A 96 10.89 15.30 13.24
#